data_AF-A0A957XMB1-F1
#
_entry.id   AF-A0A957XMB1-F1
#
_cell.length_a   1.000
_cell.length_b   1.000
_cell.length_c   1.000
_cell.angle_alpha   90.00
_cell.angle_beta   90.00
_cell.angle_gamma   90.00
#
_symmetry.space_group_name_H-M   'P 1'
#
loop_
_entity.id
_entity.type
_entity.pdbx_description
1 polymer ?
#
loop_
_entity_poly.entity_id
_entity_poly.type
_entity_poly.pdbx_seq_one_letter_code
_entity_poly.pdbx_strand_id
1 'polypeptide(L)'
;MSHEKDSIGLPIDPELRRLEFCLGDLAAQWREYESPEKQKEIVREYHATMESLFELGWDGFLSLDSELPDELLPKRYRERHGN
;
A
#
# COMPACT_ATOMS: atom_id res chain seq x y z
N MET A 1 -16.64 8.88 -6.96
CA MET A 1 -15.74 9.44 -7.99
C MET A 1 -14.95 8.27 -8.52
N SER A 2 -15.05 7.98 -9.82
CA SER A 2 -14.32 6.87 -10.44
C SER A 2 -12.93 7.37 -10.78
N HIS A 3 -11.89 6.80 -10.16
CA HIS A 3 -10.51 7.17 -10.47
C HIS A 3 -10.12 6.53 -11.80
N GLU A 4 -9.97 7.35 -12.85
CA GLU A 4 -9.45 6.90 -14.14
C GLU A 4 -8.00 6.38 -13.97
N LYS A 5 -7.73 5.20 -14.52
CA LYS A 5 -6.40 4.60 -14.61
C LYS A 5 -5.86 4.85 -16.01
N ASP A 6 -4.57 5.14 -16.13
CA ASP A 6 -3.92 5.31 -17.44
C ASP A 6 -3.82 3.97 -18.18
N SER A 7 -3.41 4.01 -19.44
CA SER A 7 -3.21 2.89 -20.37
C SER A 7 -2.39 1.70 -19.82
N ILE A 8 -1.65 1.92 -18.71
CA ILE A 8 -0.81 0.94 -18.02
C ILE A 8 -1.34 0.51 -16.63
N GLY A 9 -2.56 0.89 -16.26
CA GLY A 9 -3.22 0.45 -15.03
C GLY A 9 -2.83 1.21 -13.75
N LEU A 10 -2.00 2.24 -13.86
CA LEU A 10 -1.65 3.14 -12.75
C LEU A 10 -2.70 4.25 -12.59
N PRO A 11 -2.97 4.73 -11.37
CA PRO A 11 -3.82 5.89 -11.16
C PRO A 11 -3.24 7.10 -11.91
N ILE A 12 -4.14 7.85 -12.57
CA ILE A 12 -3.79 9.12 -13.23
C ILE A 12 -3.48 10.18 -12.17
N ASP A 13 -4.10 10.07 -11.00
CA ASP A 13 -3.87 10.98 -9.89
C ASP A 13 -2.42 10.88 -9.38
N PRO A 14 -1.65 11.98 -9.41
CA PRO A 14 -0.24 11.98 -9.04
C PRO A 14 -0.03 11.69 -7.55
N GLU A 15 -1.00 11.98 -6.69
CA GLU A 15 -0.95 11.71 -5.26
C GLU A 15 -1.15 10.23 -4.99
N LEU A 16 -2.16 9.61 -5.63
CA LEU A 16 -2.36 8.16 -5.57
C LEU A 16 -1.13 7.39 -6.07
N ARG A 17 -0.56 7.81 -7.20
CA ARG A 17 0.65 7.20 -7.76
C ARG A 17 1.84 7.30 -6.81
N ARG A 18 2.01 8.46 -6.17
CA ARG A 18 3.10 8.67 -5.19
C ARG A 18 2.93 7.77 -3.98
N LEU A 19 1.71 7.62 -3.47
CA LEU A 19 1.43 6.78 -2.31
C LEU A 19 1.60 5.29 -2.63
N GLU A 20 1.16 4.82 -3.81
CA GLU A 20 1.42 3.44 -4.25
C GLU A 20 2.93 3.15 -4.38
N PHE A 21 3.70 4.09 -4.92
CA PHE A 21 5.15 3.97 -4.97
C PHE A 21 5.76 3.89 -3.56
N CYS A 22 5.26 4.71 -2.63
CA CYS A 22 5.71 4.71 -1.24
C CYS A 22 5.42 3.37 -0.55
N LEU A 23 4.28 2.72 -0.84
CA LEU A 23 3.99 1.39 -0.31
C LEU A 23 4.95 0.33 -0.83
N GLY A 24 5.31 0.40 -2.13
CA GLY A 24 6.32 -0.48 -2.71
C GLY A 24 7.68 -0.33 -2.03
N ASP A 25 8.10 0.91 -1.81
CA ASP A 25 9.36 1.23 -1.13
C ASP A 25 9.35 0.75 0.33
N LEU A 26 8.28 0.99 1.08
CA LEU A 26 8.12 0.51 2.46
C LEU A 26 8.10 -1.02 2.53
N ALA A 27 7.42 -1.70 1.60
CA ALA A 27 7.42 -3.16 1.55
C ALA A 27 8.83 -3.72 1.24
N ALA A 28 9.58 -3.07 0.36
CA ALA A 28 10.97 -3.43 0.07
C ALA A 28 11.85 -3.25 1.32
N GLN A 29 11.79 -2.08 1.96
CA GLN A 29 12.53 -1.80 3.20
C GLN A 29 12.20 -2.82 4.29
N TRP A 30 10.92 -3.16 4.48
CA TRP A 30 10.52 -4.16 5.48
C TRP A 30 11.20 -5.52 5.28
N ARG A 31 11.38 -5.94 4.02
CA ARG A 31 12.08 -7.19 3.67
C ARG A 31 13.60 -7.10 3.87
N GLU A 32 14.18 -5.90 3.72
CA GLU A 32 15.61 -5.68 3.89
C GLU A 32 16.04 -5.56 5.36
N TYR A 33 15.19 -4.99 6.23
CA TYR A 33 15.51 -4.84 7.65
C TYR A 33 15.21 -6.11 8.45
N GLU A 34 16.22 -6.66 9.14
CA GLU A 34 16.04 -7.79 10.06
C GLU A 34 15.64 -7.36 11.48
N SER A 35 15.77 -6.07 11.82
CA SER A 35 15.43 -5.57 13.15
C SER A 35 13.92 -5.50 13.35
N PRO A 36 13.34 -6.19 14.35
CA PRO A 36 11.90 -6.17 14.62
C PRO A 36 11.36 -4.77 14.95
N GLU A 37 12.19 -3.90 15.54
CA GLU A 37 11.80 -2.52 15.86
C GLU A 37 11.64 -1.70 14.58
N LYS A 38 12.57 -1.85 13.63
CA LYS A 38 12.52 -1.18 12.33
C LYS A 38 11.38 -1.70 11.48
N GLN A 39 11.19 -3.02 11.45
CA GLN A 39 10.05 -3.61 10.75
C GLN A 39 8.71 -3.10 11.29
N LYS A 40 8.54 -2.95 12.60
CA LYS A 40 7.32 -2.39 13.21
C LYS A 40 7.10 -0.92 12.82
N GLU A 41 8.17 -0.12 12.79
CA GLU A 41 8.12 1.28 12.34
C GLU A 41 7.63 1.37 10.89
N ILE A 42 8.21 0.55 10.01
CA ILE A 42 7.84 0.49 8.59
C ILE A 42 6.39 0.03 8.41
N VAL A 43 5.94 -0.99 9.14
CA VAL A 43 4.54 -1.44 9.10
C VAL A 43 3.59 -0.31 9.52
N ARG A 44 3.95 0.49 10.53
CA ARG A 44 3.14 1.64 10.95
C ARG A 44 3.06 2.70 9.85
N GLU A 45 4.18 3.02 9.19
CA GLU A 45 4.21 3.97 8.07
C GLU A 45 3.44 3.45 6.85
N TYR A 46 3.51 2.15 6.59
CA TYR A 46 2.76 1.47 5.55
C TYR A 46 1.26 1.58 5.79
N HIS A 47 0.81 1.36 7.03
CA HIS A 47 -0.60 1.49 7.40
C HIS A 47 -1.08 2.93 7.22
N ALA A 48 -0.30 3.93 7.64
CA ALA A 48 -0.64 5.34 7.46
C ALA A 48 -0.76 5.71 5.97
N THR A 49 0.16 5.22 5.13
CA THR A 49 0.15 5.44 3.68
C THR A 49 -1.08 4.79 3.03
N MET A 50 -1.45 3.59 3.47
CA MET A 50 -2.68 2.90 3.04
C MET A 50 -3.95 3.65 3.45
N GLU A 51 -3.99 4.22 4.65
CA GLU A 51 -5.12 5.05 5.08
C GLU A 51 -5.28 6.26 4.17
N SER A 52 -4.19 6.95 3.82
CA SER A 52 -4.23 8.07 2.86
C SER A 52 -4.74 7.65 1.48
N LEU A 53 -4.33 6.48 0.96
CA LEU A 53 -4.90 5.95 -0.29
C LEU A 53 -6.41 5.76 -0.18
N PHE A 54 -6.88 5.18 0.93
CA PHE A 54 -8.32 4.96 1.13
C PHE A 54 -9.12 6.24 1.29
N GLU A 55 -8.56 7.28 1.92
CA GLU A 55 -9.17 8.60 2.06
C GLU A 55 -9.29 9.31 0.70
N LEU A 56 -8.29 9.12 -0.17
CA LEU A 56 -8.31 9.61 -1.55
C LEU A 56 -9.24 8.84 -2.47
N GLY A 57 -9.90 7.78 -1.99
CA GLY A 57 -10.87 7.00 -2.75
C GLY A 57 -10.27 5.82 -3.54
N TRP A 58 -9.01 5.47 -3.28
CA TRP A 58 -8.36 4.34 -3.94
C TRP A 58 -9.10 3.02 -3.66
N ASP A 59 -9.37 2.27 -4.74
CA ASP A 59 -10.08 1.00 -4.74
C ASP A 59 -9.34 -0.09 -5.54
N GLY A 60 -8.06 0.13 -5.81
CA GLY A 60 -7.20 -0.80 -6.53
C GLY A 60 -6.75 -2.02 -5.72
N PHE A 61 -5.86 -2.79 -6.33
CA PHE A 61 -5.12 -3.88 -5.70
C PHE A 61 -3.66 -3.47 -5.60
N LEU A 62 -3.00 -3.86 -4.52
CA LEU A 62 -1.56 -3.73 -4.42
C LEU A 62 -0.88 -4.69 -5.39
N SER A 63 0.24 -4.24 -5.94
CA SER A 63 1.16 -5.14 -6.65
C SER A 63 1.81 -6.10 -5.65
N LEU A 64 2.13 -7.32 -6.08
CA LEU A 64 2.78 -8.34 -5.23
C LEU A 64 4.05 -7.82 -4.55
N ASP A 65 4.86 -7.03 -5.26
CA ASP A 65 6.07 -6.43 -4.70
C ASP A 65 5.78 -5.40 -3.61
N SER A 66 4.59 -4.79 -3.61
CA SER A 66 4.15 -3.79 -2.63
C SER A 66 3.30 -4.40 -1.51
N GLU A 67 3.01 -5.69 -1.56
CA GLU A 67 2.19 -6.39 -0.58
C GLU A 67 3.06 -6.92 0.57
N LEU A 68 2.67 -6.57 1.79
CA LEU A 68 3.20 -7.17 3.02
C LEU A 68 2.48 -8.50 3.29
N PRO A 69 3.05 -9.39 4.14
CA PRO A 69 2.34 -10.57 4.62
C PRO A 69 0.93 -10.24 5.15
N ASP A 70 -0.06 -11.10 4.90
CA ASP A 70 -1.47 -10.88 5.27
C ASP A 70 -1.67 -10.42 6.71
N GLU A 71 -0.91 -10.98 7.65
CA GLU A 71 -0.99 -10.62 9.07
C GLU A 71 -0.66 -9.15 9.34
N LEU A 72 0.19 -8.55 8.48
CA LEU A 72 0.65 -7.17 8.52
C LEU A 72 -0.16 -6.24 7.62
N LEU A 73 -1.11 -6.74 6.82
CA LEU A 73 -1.95 -5.89 6.00
C LEU A 73 -3.05 -5.21 6.85
N PRO A 74 -3.42 -3.95 6.53
CA PRO A 74 -4.54 -3.27 7.19
C PRO A 74 -5.82 -4.10 7.09
N LYS A 75 -6.60 -4.16 8.18
CA LYS A 75 -7.86 -4.93 8.22
C LYS A 75 -8.80 -4.56 7.07
N ARG A 76 -8.95 -3.26 6.80
CA ARG A 76 -9.80 -2.74 5.72
C ARG A 76 -9.41 -3.26 4.34
N TYR A 77 -8.10 -3.43 4.08
CA TYR A 77 -7.62 -4.02 2.83
C TYR A 77 -7.97 -5.51 2.76
N ARG A 78 -7.68 -6.25 3.84
CA ARG A 78 -8.02 -7.68 3.94
C ARG A 78 -9.51 -7.96 3.84
N GLU A 79 -10.37 -7.15 4.43
CA GLU A 79 -11.82 -7.33 4.33
C GLU A 79 -12.34 -7.07 2.91
N ARG A 80 -11.65 -6.23 2.13
CA ARG A 80 -12.02 -5.89 0.76
C ARG A 80 -11.49 -6.89 -0.27
N HIS A 81 -10.31 -7.47 -0.03
CA HIS A 81 -9.59 -8.31 -1.01
C HIS A 81 -9.31 -9.74 -0.53
N GLY A 82 -9.55 -10.04 0.74
CA GLY A 82 -9.50 -11.39 1.30
C GLY A 82 -10.78 -12.14 0.95
N ASN A 83 -10.59 -13.29 0.29
CA ASN A 83 -11.63 -14.27 0.00
C ASN A 83 -12.11 -14.99 1.26
#